data_AF-A0A2A7AW73-F1
#
_entry.id   AF-A0A2A7AW73-F1
#
_cell.length_a   1.000
_cell.length_b   1.000
_cell.length_c   1.000
_cell.angle_alpha   90.00
_cell.angle_beta   90.00
_cell.angle_gamma   90.00
#
_symmetry.space_group_name_H-M   'P 1'
#
loop_
_entity.id
_entity.type
_entity.pdbx_description
1 polymer ?
#
loop_
_entity_poly.entity_id
_entity_poly.type
_entity_poly.pdbx_seq_one_letter_code
_entity_poly.pdbx_strand_id
1 'polypeptide(L)'
;MEPLELVIVLLCVLLGLGRGADLAFATDVATGLCTTGAVWWRYLALGAVVLTAVLVGRSRPLPEEPLRSRRPAAGVLAFAGAVCMLAAGAAQFVFAAGTVSTFVRILLEVACAVWLSNLGRSWLRRDGWKTPAGGLPVAIAGSALFYWNVLMRFMENSSSWHRVQPTAAVWQEMAALLLLAALARTLYLPQPENGRTLHAAALAAFCLCLCWELPRVLLLLAAGLGSGAAAVLPELLSGLALCCIGGMGLACIGQGKTGND
;
A
#
# COMPACT_ATOMS: atom_id res chain seq x y z
N MET A 1 -16.95 -13.46 3.25
CA MET A 1 -15.86 -13.10 4.19
C MET A 1 -16.21 -13.74 5.51
N GLU A 2 -15.23 -14.37 6.14
CA GLU A 2 -15.43 -14.97 7.47
C GLU A 2 -15.70 -13.87 8.51
N PRO A 3 -16.42 -14.16 9.60
CA PRO A 3 -16.79 -13.16 10.61
C PRO A 3 -15.56 -12.47 11.23
N LEU A 4 -14.47 -13.21 11.43
CA LEU A 4 -13.22 -12.65 11.98
C LEU A 4 -12.53 -11.68 11.01
N GLU A 5 -12.48 -11.99 9.72
CA GLU A 5 -11.91 -11.09 8.70
C GLU A 5 -12.69 -9.79 8.61
N LEU A 6 -14.03 -9.88 8.65
CA LEU A 6 -14.90 -8.70 8.66
C LEU A 6 -14.63 -7.81 9.87
N VAL A 7 -14.47 -8.41 11.06
CA VAL A 7 -14.12 -7.68 12.28
C VAL A 7 -12.79 -6.96 12.14
N ILE A 8 -11.77 -7.60 11.56
CA ILE A 8 -10.47 -6.95 11.32
C ILE A 8 -10.58 -5.84 10.29
N VAL A 9 -11.33 -6.05 9.20
CA VAL A 9 -11.57 -5.01 8.20
C VAL A 9 -12.25 -3.80 8.83
N LEU A 10 -13.27 -4.02 9.67
CA LEU A 10 -13.95 -2.96 10.40
C LEU A 10 -13.00 -2.24 11.36
N LEU A 11 -12.17 -2.99 12.10
CA LEU A 11 -11.20 -2.42 13.03
C LEU A 11 -10.17 -1.53 12.30
N CYS A 12 -9.67 -1.96 11.15
CA CYS A 12 -8.79 -1.16 10.31
C CYS A 12 -9.49 0.12 9.80
N VAL A 13 -10.76 0.02 9.37
CA VAL A 13 -11.54 1.19 8.95
C VAL A 13 -11.73 2.17 10.10
N LEU A 14 -12.09 1.69 11.29
CA LEU A 14 -12.23 2.51 12.50
C LEU A 14 -10.90 3.18 12.88
N LEU A 15 -9.78 2.47 12.77
CA LEU A 15 -8.45 3.04 12.97
C LEU A 15 -8.18 4.17 11.96
N GLY A 16 -8.53 3.98 10.70
CA GLY A 16 -8.41 5.01 9.66
C GLY A 16 -9.27 6.25 9.96
N LEU A 17 -10.52 6.06 10.39
CA LEU A 17 -11.38 7.17 10.83
C LEU A 17 -10.79 7.91 12.03
N GLY A 18 -10.28 7.16 13.02
CA GLY A 18 -9.57 7.73 14.17
C GLY A 18 -8.34 8.52 13.76
N ARG A 19 -7.56 8.03 12.78
CA ARG A 19 -6.42 8.75 12.21
C ARG A 19 -6.85 10.02 11.47
N GLY A 20 -7.99 10.00 10.78
CA GLY A 20 -8.54 11.20 10.15
C GLY A 20 -8.89 12.29 11.16
N ALA A 21 -9.57 11.93 12.25
CA ALA A 21 -9.85 12.86 13.34
C ALA A 21 -8.55 13.38 13.99
N ASP A 22 -7.57 12.50 14.18
CA ASP A 22 -6.26 12.84 14.73
C ASP A 22 -5.48 13.84 13.86
N LEU A 23 -5.51 13.67 12.53
CA LEU A 23 -4.93 14.61 11.59
C LEU A 23 -5.64 15.97 11.58
N ALA A 24 -6.96 15.97 11.78
CA ALA A 24 -7.76 17.21 11.76
C ALA A 24 -7.63 18.04 13.05
N PHE A 25 -7.51 17.39 14.22
CA PHE A 25 -7.63 18.07 15.51
C PHE A 25 -6.40 17.98 16.41
N ALA A 26 -5.51 17.01 16.19
CA ALA A 26 -4.49 16.63 17.16
C ALA A 26 -3.08 16.46 16.57
N THR A 27 -2.91 16.78 15.28
CA THR A 27 -1.63 16.74 14.57
C THR A 27 -1.40 18.07 13.87
N ASP A 28 -0.22 18.65 14.05
CA ASP A 28 0.21 19.82 13.31
C ASP A 28 0.52 19.43 11.86
N VAL A 29 -0.09 20.13 10.91
CA VAL A 29 0.00 19.79 9.48
C VAL A 29 1.40 20.07 8.92
N ALA A 30 2.10 21.10 9.42
CA ALA A 30 3.41 21.50 8.91
C ALA A 30 4.53 20.56 9.37
N THR A 31 4.49 20.13 10.63
CA THR A 31 5.56 19.37 11.27
C THR A 31 5.22 17.88 11.45
N GLY A 32 3.94 17.52 11.39
CA GLY A 32 3.46 16.17 11.69
C GLY A 32 3.57 15.79 13.17
N LEU A 33 3.82 16.76 14.05
CA LEU A 33 3.90 16.57 15.51
C LEU A 33 2.50 16.54 16.13
N CYS A 34 2.37 15.80 17.23
CA CYS A 34 1.13 15.77 17.97
C CYS A 34 0.95 17.08 18.76
N THR A 35 -0.15 17.79 18.51
CA THR A 35 -0.51 19.02 19.23
C THR A 35 -1.24 18.72 20.53
N THR A 36 -1.98 17.60 20.56
CA THR A 36 -2.72 17.13 21.74
C THR A 36 -2.58 15.62 21.94
N GLY A 37 -2.58 15.21 23.21
CA GLY A 37 -2.52 13.80 23.62
C GLY A 37 -1.14 13.13 23.45
N ALA A 38 -0.97 12.00 24.13
CA ALA A 38 0.27 11.24 24.09
C ALA A 38 0.49 10.58 22.71
N VAL A 39 1.70 10.74 22.17
CA VAL A 39 2.14 10.08 20.94
C VAL A 39 1.99 8.55 21.04
N TRP A 40 2.25 7.98 22.22
CA TRP A 40 2.22 6.55 22.48
C TRP A 40 0.85 5.90 22.27
N TRP A 41 -0.25 6.62 22.48
CA TRP A 41 -1.60 6.09 22.21
C TRP A 41 -1.86 5.84 20.73
N ARG A 42 -1.28 6.66 19.85
CA ARG A 42 -1.36 6.45 18.40
C ARG A 42 -0.61 5.19 18.00
N TYR A 43 0.61 5.00 18.52
CA TYR A 43 1.38 3.78 18.25
C TYR A 43 0.77 2.53 18.87
N LEU A 44 0.21 2.62 20.08
CA LEU A 44 -0.43 1.48 20.72
C LEU A 44 -1.66 1.05 19.93
N ALA A 45 -2.52 1.98 19.52
CA ALA A 45 -3.67 1.69 18.68
C ALA A 45 -3.24 1.09 17.33
N LEU A 46 -2.32 1.76 16.62
CA LEU A 46 -1.82 1.28 15.32
C LEU A 46 -1.17 -0.11 15.44
N GLY A 47 -0.27 -0.28 16.41
CA GLY A 47 0.46 -1.52 16.64
C GLY A 47 -0.47 -2.67 17.02
N ALA A 48 -1.46 -2.44 17.90
CA ALA A 48 -2.41 -3.46 18.29
C ALA A 48 -3.27 -3.93 17.11
N VAL A 49 -3.78 -3.01 16.30
CA VAL A 49 -4.61 -3.35 15.12
C VAL A 49 -3.78 -4.09 14.07
N VAL A 50 -2.57 -3.61 13.75
CA VAL A 50 -1.67 -4.27 12.79
C VAL A 50 -1.27 -5.65 13.28
N LEU A 51 -0.89 -5.81 14.56
CA LEU A 51 -0.55 -7.10 15.13
C LEU A 51 -1.73 -8.07 15.04
N THR A 52 -2.93 -7.62 15.39
CA THR A 52 -4.14 -8.44 15.30
C THR A 52 -4.40 -8.86 13.85
N ALA A 53 -4.29 -7.94 12.90
CA ALA A 53 -4.43 -8.20 11.47
C ALA A 53 -3.42 -9.26 10.97
N VAL A 54 -2.15 -9.16 11.39
CA VAL A 54 -1.12 -10.14 11.04
C VAL A 54 -1.42 -11.51 11.66
N LEU A 55 -1.77 -11.58 12.95
CA LEU A 55 -2.06 -12.85 13.63
C LEU A 55 -3.27 -13.56 13.01
N VAL A 56 -4.34 -12.80 12.71
CA VAL A 56 -5.51 -13.32 12.02
C VAL A 56 -5.11 -13.84 10.63
N GLY A 57 -4.36 -13.07 9.85
CA GLY A 57 -3.91 -13.53 8.54
C GLY A 57 -3.00 -14.76 8.59
N ARG A 58 -2.13 -14.88 9.59
CA ARG A 58 -1.28 -16.06 9.80
C ARG A 58 -2.10 -17.30 10.14
N SER A 59 -3.19 -17.14 10.88
CA SER A 59 -4.07 -18.23 11.30
C SER A 59 -4.91 -18.82 10.15
N ARG A 60 -4.99 -18.13 9.02
CA ARG A 60 -5.85 -18.51 7.89
C ARG A 60 -5.03 -18.99 6.69
N PRO A 61 -5.16 -20.27 6.29
CA PRO A 61 -4.59 -20.71 5.02
C PRO A 61 -5.37 -20.09 3.87
N LEU A 62 -4.68 -19.36 3.00
CA LEU A 62 -5.24 -18.90 1.73
C LEU A 62 -4.84 -19.92 0.65
N PRO A 63 -5.79 -20.63 0.00
CA PRO A 63 -5.44 -21.50 -1.11
C PRO A 63 -4.82 -20.68 -2.24
N GLU A 64 -3.87 -21.25 -2.98
CA GLU A 64 -3.19 -20.55 -4.08
C GLU A 64 -4.01 -20.52 -5.38
N GLU A 65 -4.87 -21.53 -5.61
CA GLU A 65 -5.70 -21.65 -6.81
C GLU A 65 -6.65 -20.44 -7.02
N PRO A 66 -7.30 -19.88 -5.98
CA PRO A 66 -8.06 -18.65 -6.08
C PRO A 66 -7.25 -17.42 -6.53
N LEU A 67 -5.92 -17.38 -6.37
CA LEU A 67 -5.09 -16.24 -6.81
C LEU A 67 -4.73 -16.33 -8.28
N ARG A 68 -4.64 -17.55 -8.82
CA ARG A 68 -4.40 -17.85 -10.23
C ARG A 68 -5.68 -17.92 -11.04
N SER A 69 -6.65 -17.09 -10.67
CA SER A 69 -7.94 -16.97 -11.34
C SER A 69 -8.25 -15.50 -11.60
N ARG A 70 -9.33 -15.24 -12.33
CA ARG A 70 -9.73 -13.88 -12.69
C ARG A 70 -10.19 -13.11 -11.45
N ARG A 71 -9.54 -11.98 -11.15
CA ARG A 71 -9.85 -11.10 -10.00
C ARG A 71 -9.98 -9.64 -10.44
N PRO A 72 -11.17 -9.21 -10.90
CA PRO A 72 -11.32 -7.89 -11.49
C PRO A 72 -11.02 -6.76 -10.52
N ALA A 73 -11.43 -6.87 -9.25
CA ALA A 73 -11.15 -5.85 -8.24
C ALA A 73 -9.65 -5.67 -8.00
N ALA A 74 -8.91 -6.77 -7.79
CA ALA A 74 -7.46 -6.74 -7.63
C ALA A 74 -6.76 -6.19 -8.89
N GLY A 75 -7.25 -6.59 -10.07
CA GLY A 75 -6.67 -6.13 -11.33
C GLY A 75 -6.91 -4.64 -11.62
N VAL A 76 -8.10 -4.11 -11.33
CA VAL A 76 -8.40 -2.67 -11.44
C VAL A 76 -7.54 -1.87 -10.47
N LEU A 77 -7.43 -2.32 -9.21
CA LEU A 77 -6.60 -1.66 -8.21
C LEU A 77 -5.11 -1.70 -8.57
N ALA A 78 -4.63 -2.80 -9.14
CA ALA A 78 -3.26 -2.89 -9.65
C ALA A 78 -3.01 -1.87 -10.77
N PHE A 79 -3.92 -1.74 -11.75
CA PHE A 79 -3.79 -0.72 -12.80
C PHE A 79 -3.91 0.70 -12.27
N ALA A 80 -4.86 0.97 -11.36
CA ALA A 80 -4.98 2.28 -10.72
C ALA A 80 -3.68 2.65 -9.98
N GLY A 81 -3.11 1.71 -9.22
CA GLY A 81 -1.82 1.88 -8.57
C GLY A 81 -0.68 2.14 -9.56
N ALA A 82 -0.65 1.43 -10.69
CA ALA A 82 0.34 1.66 -11.75
C ALA A 82 0.25 3.07 -12.35
N VAL A 83 -0.97 3.53 -12.64
CA VAL A 83 -1.22 4.89 -13.16
C VAL A 83 -0.79 5.93 -12.12
N CYS A 84 -1.14 5.75 -10.85
CA CYS A 84 -0.72 6.63 -9.77
C CYS A 84 0.81 6.69 -9.63
N MET A 85 1.52 5.56 -9.74
CA MET A 85 3.00 5.53 -9.70
C MET A 85 3.62 6.27 -10.88
N LEU A 86 3.14 6.05 -12.11
CA LEU A 86 3.64 6.77 -13.29
C LEU A 86 3.36 8.27 -13.19
N ALA A 87 2.16 8.64 -12.72
CA ALA A 87 1.80 10.02 -12.52
C ALA A 87 2.65 10.68 -11.43
N ALA A 88 2.95 9.96 -10.34
CA ALA A 88 3.85 10.45 -9.29
C ALA A 88 5.25 10.73 -9.85
N GLY A 89 5.81 9.82 -10.65
CA GLY A 89 7.12 9.99 -11.28
C GLY A 89 7.13 11.12 -12.31
N ALA A 90 6.07 11.27 -13.09
CA ALA A 90 5.92 12.40 -14.01
C ALA A 90 5.82 13.73 -13.25
N ALA A 91 5.07 13.78 -12.15
CA ALA A 91 4.99 14.97 -11.31
C ALA A 91 6.34 15.30 -10.66
N GLN A 92 7.08 14.31 -10.17
CA GLN A 92 8.46 14.51 -9.67
C GLN A 92 9.38 15.04 -10.77
N PHE A 93 9.27 14.51 -11.98
CA PHE A 93 10.06 14.96 -13.11
C PHE A 93 9.79 16.44 -13.46
N VAL A 94 8.53 16.86 -13.43
CA VAL A 94 8.13 18.23 -13.80
C VAL A 94 8.42 19.23 -12.67
N PHE A 95 8.15 18.87 -11.41
CA PHE A 95 8.12 19.82 -10.29
C PHE A 95 9.32 19.68 -9.33
N ALA A 96 10.05 18.56 -9.37
CA ALA A 96 11.06 18.23 -8.36
C ALA A 96 12.33 17.58 -8.96
N ALA A 97 12.51 17.63 -10.28
CA ALA A 97 13.72 17.13 -10.92
C ALA A 97 14.90 18.03 -10.57
N GLY A 98 15.77 17.54 -9.69
CA GLY A 98 16.97 18.27 -9.31
C GLY A 98 18.07 17.43 -8.67
N THR A 99 17.81 16.16 -8.35
CA THR A 99 18.78 15.28 -7.71
C THR A 99 18.87 13.91 -8.39
N VAL A 100 20.03 13.27 -8.28
CA VAL A 100 20.22 11.87 -8.70
C VAL A 100 19.24 10.94 -7.99
N SER A 101 18.94 11.21 -6.71
CA SER A 101 17.97 10.46 -5.91
C SER A 101 16.57 10.50 -6.54
N THR A 102 16.10 11.69 -6.95
CA THR A 102 14.81 11.84 -7.63
C THR A 102 14.77 11.03 -8.92
N PHE A 103 15.86 11.04 -9.71
CA PHE A 103 15.93 10.26 -10.95
C PHE A 103 15.85 8.75 -10.70
N VAL A 104 16.59 8.24 -9.70
CA VAL A 104 16.51 6.83 -9.29
C VAL A 104 15.09 6.47 -8.88
N ARG A 105 14.43 7.32 -8.08
CA ARG A 105 13.05 7.10 -7.65
C ARG A 105 12.08 7.02 -8.83
N ILE A 106 12.18 7.93 -9.81
CA ILE A 106 11.34 7.91 -11.02
C ILE A 106 11.49 6.58 -11.78
N LEU A 107 12.73 6.10 -11.95
CA LEU A 107 12.98 4.80 -12.62
C LEU A 107 12.35 3.63 -11.84
N LEU A 108 12.44 3.66 -10.51
CA LEU A 108 11.82 2.65 -9.64
C LEU A 108 10.28 2.72 -9.67
N GLU A 109 9.69 3.91 -9.78
CA GLU A 109 8.25 4.10 -9.95
C GLU A 109 7.76 3.54 -11.29
N VAL A 110 8.53 3.72 -12.36
CA VAL A 110 8.25 3.09 -13.67
C VAL A 110 8.34 1.56 -13.56
N ALA A 111 9.38 1.02 -12.92
CA ALA A 111 9.51 -0.42 -12.72
C ALA A 111 8.34 -1.00 -11.89
N CYS A 112 7.93 -0.29 -10.84
CA CYS A 112 6.77 -0.65 -10.02
C CYS A 112 5.48 -0.64 -10.85
N ALA A 113 5.26 0.39 -11.66
CA ALA A 113 4.10 0.50 -12.53
C ALA A 113 4.05 -0.62 -13.59
N VAL A 114 5.18 -0.99 -14.18
CA VAL A 114 5.28 -2.14 -15.11
C VAL A 114 4.86 -3.42 -14.40
N TRP A 115 5.35 -3.64 -13.18
CA TRP A 115 5.00 -4.82 -12.39
C TRP A 115 3.49 -4.86 -12.07
N LEU A 116 2.93 -3.77 -11.54
CA LEU A 116 1.52 -3.65 -11.23
C LEU A 116 0.63 -3.77 -12.48
N SER A 117 1.06 -3.26 -13.63
CA SER A 117 0.34 -3.41 -14.90
C SER A 117 0.29 -4.86 -15.37
N ASN A 118 1.39 -5.61 -15.20
CA ASN A 118 1.43 -7.03 -15.52
C ASN A 118 0.52 -7.86 -14.61
N LEU A 119 0.46 -7.53 -13.31
CA LEU A 119 -0.50 -8.10 -12.37
C LEU A 119 -1.96 -7.74 -12.74
N GLY A 120 -2.21 -6.48 -13.07
CA GLY A 120 -3.53 -6.02 -13.52
C GLY A 120 -4.02 -6.80 -14.74
N ARG A 121 -3.14 -6.95 -15.73
CA ARG A 121 -3.44 -7.70 -16.96
C ARG A 121 -3.69 -9.18 -16.71
N SER A 122 -2.94 -9.83 -15.82
CA SER A 122 -3.14 -11.25 -15.51
C SER A 122 -4.51 -11.49 -14.85
N TRP A 123 -4.91 -10.62 -13.92
CA TRP A 123 -6.18 -10.76 -13.19
C TRP A 123 -7.41 -10.28 -13.96
N LEU A 124 -7.27 -9.40 -14.96
CA LEU A 124 -8.40 -8.91 -15.77
C LEU A 124 -8.69 -9.73 -17.02
N ARG A 125 -7.76 -10.59 -17.45
CA ARG A 125 -7.93 -11.50 -18.59
C ARG A 125 -9.22 -12.32 -18.49
N ARG A 126 -9.97 -12.37 -19.59
CA ARG A 126 -11.19 -13.18 -19.73
C ARG A 126 -10.89 -14.61 -20.20
N ASP A 127 -9.87 -14.78 -21.05
CA ASP A 127 -9.50 -16.06 -21.67
C ASP A 127 -8.67 -16.97 -20.76
N GLY A 128 -8.88 -16.89 -19.45
CA GLY A 128 -8.08 -17.57 -18.43
C GLY A 128 -6.91 -16.75 -17.90
N TRP A 129 -6.58 -17.01 -16.63
CA TRP A 129 -5.46 -16.39 -15.95
C TRP A 129 -4.13 -16.86 -16.55
N LYS A 130 -3.18 -15.94 -16.71
CA LYS A 130 -1.80 -16.25 -17.12
C LYS A 130 -0.84 -15.60 -16.15
N THR A 131 0.25 -16.30 -15.85
CA THR A 131 1.31 -15.78 -15.00
C THR A 131 1.78 -14.40 -15.49
N PRO A 132 1.95 -13.40 -14.61
CA PRO A 132 2.35 -12.06 -15.04
C PRO A 132 3.70 -12.08 -15.77
N ALA A 133 3.79 -11.31 -16.85
CA ALA A 133 4.95 -11.26 -17.73
C ALA A 133 6.20 -10.71 -17.02
N GLY A 134 7.39 -11.13 -17.48
CA GLY A 134 8.67 -10.70 -16.93
C GLY A 134 9.17 -11.49 -15.71
N GLY A 135 8.31 -12.34 -15.13
CA GLY A 135 8.71 -13.27 -14.07
C GLY A 135 9.15 -12.60 -12.77
N LEU A 136 9.86 -13.39 -11.95
CA LEU A 136 10.40 -12.94 -10.66
C LEU A 136 11.33 -11.69 -10.76
N PRO A 137 12.19 -11.53 -11.80
CA PRO A 137 13.03 -10.34 -11.91
C PRO A 137 12.25 -9.02 -11.96
N VAL A 138 11.16 -8.97 -12.74
CA VAL A 138 10.31 -7.77 -12.81
C VAL A 138 9.59 -7.52 -11.49
N ALA A 139 9.16 -8.57 -10.79
CA ALA A 139 8.55 -8.44 -9.47
C ALA A 139 9.53 -7.89 -8.43
N ILE A 140 10.80 -8.32 -8.46
CA ILE A 140 11.86 -7.81 -7.59
C ILE A 140 12.13 -6.33 -7.91
N ALA A 141 12.34 -6.00 -9.19
CA ALA A 141 12.59 -4.63 -9.63
C ALA A 141 11.42 -3.69 -9.25
N GLY A 142 10.18 -4.12 -9.47
CA GLY A 142 8.99 -3.35 -9.13
C GLY A 142 8.76 -3.18 -7.63
N SER A 143 9.36 -4.04 -6.80
CA SER A 143 9.30 -3.92 -5.33
C SER A 143 10.46 -3.11 -4.75
N ALA A 144 11.53 -2.88 -5.51
CA ALA A 144 12.72 -2.14 -5.05
C ALA A 144 12.42 -0.67 -4.73
N LEU A 145 11.36 -0.09 -5.31
CA LEU A 145 10.86 1.24 -4.97
C LEU A 145 10.64 1.41 -3.46
N PHE A 146 9.98 0.45 -2.83
CA PHE A 146 9.64 0.54 -1.41
C PHE A 146 10.88 0.44 -0.51
N TYR A 147 11.88 -0.35 -0.91
CA TYR A 147 13.19 -0.36 -0.24
C TYR A 147 13.87 1.00 -0.33
N TRP A 148 13.88 1.59 -1.53
CA TRP A 148 14.43 2.93 -1.74
C TRP A 148 13.71 3.98 -0.88
N ASN A 149 12.38 3.97 -0.87
CA ASN A 149 11.58 4.90 -0.07
C ASN A 149 11.86 4.79 1.43
N VAL A 150 12.02 3.57 1.96
CA VAL A 150 12.43 3.36 3.35
C VAL A 150 13.82 3.96 3.61
N LEU A 151 14.79 3.66 2.74
CA LEU A 151 16.17 4.16 2.90
C LEU A 151 16.22 5.68 2.88
N MET A 152 15.61 6.31 1.87
CA MET A 152 15.56 7.76 1.73
C MET A 152 14.84 8.42 2.90
N ARG A 153 13.79 7.79 3.44
CA ARG A 153 13.12 8.30 4.64
C ARG A 153 14.05 8.38 5.83
N PHE A 154 14.88 7.37 6.07
CA PHE A 154 15.83 7.42 7.18
C PHE A 154 16.94 8.46 6.96
N MET A 155 17.37 8.67 5.71
CA MET A 155 18.43 9.61 5.35
C MET A 155 18.00 11.08 5.32
N GLU A 156 16.80 11.38 4.81
CA GLU A 156 16.34 12.76 4.54
C GLU A 156 15.38 13.29 5.60
N ASN A 157 14.55 12.41 6.18
CA ASN A 157 13.50 12.78 7.12
C ASN A 157 13.36 11.70 8.19
N SER A 158 14.43 11.56 8.99
CA SER A 158 14.60 10.45 9.91
C SER A 158 13.34 10.24 10.75
N SER A 159 12.89 8.99 10.79
CA SER A 159 11.83 8.59 11.70
C SER A 159 12.30 8.84 13.14
N SER A 160 11.41 9.37 13.95
CA SER A 160 11.66 9.57 15.37
C SER A 160 10.42 9.17 16.13
N TRP A 161 10.58 8.72 17.37
CA TRP A 161 9.46 8.28 18.19
C TRP A 161 8.43 9.39 18.42
N HIS A 162 8.77 10.65 18.22
CA HIS A 162 7.84 11.78 18.34
C HIS A 162 7.16 12.16 17.02
N ARG A 163 7.69 11.71 15.87
CA ARG A 163 7.17 12.01 14.53
C ARG A 163 6.38 10.82 14.00
N VAL A 164 5.10 10.77 14.38
CA VAL A 164 4.19 9.67 14.01
C VAL A 164 4.10 9.50 12.49
N GLN A 165 4.02 10.61 11.75
CA GLN A 165 3.79 10.57 10.32
C GLN A 165 4.99 9.99 9.52
N PRO A 166 6.23 10.48 9.67
CA PRO A 166 7.42 9.84 9.09
C PRO A 166 7.61 8.38 9.50
N THR A 167 7.33 8.03 10.76
CA THR A 167 7.48 6.65 11.24
C THR A 167 6.43 5.72 10.62
N ALA A 168 5.16 6.16 10.55
CA ALA A 168 4.10 5.40 9.90
C ALA A 168 4.38 5.22 8.40
N ALA A 169 4.96 6.22 7.72
CA ALA A 169 5.37 6.10 6.33
C ALA A 169 6.34 4.93 6.12
N VAL A 170 7.34 4.76 6.99
CA VAL A 170 8.25 3.60 6.92
C VAL A 170 7.45 2.28 7.02
N TRP A 171 6.50 2.20 7.94
CA TRP A 171 5.69 0.98 8.12
C TRP A 171 4.79 0.69 6.93
N GLN A 172 4.27 1.73 6.27
CA GLN A 172 3.46 1.62 5.05
C GLN A 172 4.29 1.11 3.87
N GLU A 173 5.48 1.65 3.66
CA GLU A 173 6.39 1.20 2.61
C GLU A 173 6.81 -0.27 2.86
N MET A 174 7.10 -0.63 4.11
CA MET A 174 7.38 -2.02 4.49
C MET A 174 6.18 -2.94 4.26
N ALA A 175 4.96 -2.51 4.60
CA ALA A 175 3.76 -3.32 4.38
C ALA A 175 3.47 -3.53 2.89
N ALA A 176 3.62 -2.49 2.06
CA ALA A 176 3.51 -2.60 0.61
C ALA A 176 4.57 -3.55 0.04
N LEU A 177 5.82 -3.42 0.48
CA LEU A 177 6.92 -4.31 0.11
C LEU A 177 6.62 -5.77 0.48
N LEU A 178 6.18 -6.03 1.72
CA LEU A 178 5.86 -7.38 2.20
C LEU A 178 4.72 -7.99 1.40
N LEU A 179 3.68 -7.21 1.07
CA LEU A 179 2.59 -7.66 0.22
C LEU A 179 3.07 -8.02 -1.19
N LEU A 180 3.82 -7.14 -1.84
CA LEU A 180 4.31 -7.39 -3.20
C LEU A 180 5.29 -8.57 -3.25
N ALA A 181 6.14 -8.72 -2.23
CA ALA A 181 7.03 -9.87 -2.10
C ALA A 181 6.26 -11.18 -1.86
N ALA A 182 5.22 -11.16 -1.02
CA ALA A 182 4.36 -12.32 -0.79
C ALA A 182 3.55 -12.69 -2.05
N LEU A 183 3.08 -11.70 -2.81
CA LEU A 183 2.45 -11.91 -4.11
C LEU A 183 3.43 -12.54 -5.10
N ALA A 184 4.65 -12.01 -5.21
CA ALA A 184 5.66 -12.59 -6.09
C ALA A 184 5.96 -14.06 -5.72
N ARG A 185 6.10 -14.36 -4.43
CA ARG A 185 6.33 -15.73 -3.94
C ARG A 185 5.15 -16.66 -4.25
N THR A 186 3.93 -16.28 -3.91
CA THR A 186 2.73 -17.11 -4.21
C THR A 186 2.53 -17.34 -5.71
N LEU A 187 2.83 -16.35 -6.55
CA LEU A 187 2.62 -16.45 -7.99
C LEU A 187 3.73 -17.24 -8.70
N TYR A 188 5.00 -17.08 -8.31
CA TYR A 188 6.14 -17.67 -9.01
C TYR A 188 6.80 -18.87 -8.31
N LEU A 189 6.69 -18.97 -6.99
CA LEU A 189 7.33 -19.99 -6.16
C LEU A 189 6.29 -20.63 -5.22
N PRO A 190 5.27 -21.33 -5.75
CA PRO A 190 4.17 -21.86 -4.96
C PRO A 190 4.66 -22.80 -3.84
N GLN A 191 4.28 -22.48 -2.61
CA GLN A 191 4.57 -23.28 -1.42
C GLN A 191 3.37 -23.16 -0.48
N PRO A 192 2.97 -24.24 0.20
CA PRO A 192 1.76 -24.23 1.03
C PRO A 192 1.74 -23.13 2.11
N GLU A 193 2.92 -22.70 2.59
CA GLU A 193 3.04 -21.63 3.59
C GLU A 193 2.86 -20.20 3.02
N ASN A 194 3.04 -20.03 1.72
CA ASN A 194 3.00 -18.71 1.07
C ASN A 194 1.60 -18.10 1.13
N GLY A 195 0.54 -18.91 1.10
CA GLY A 195 -0.83 -18.45 1.26
C GLY A 195 -1.08 -17.73 2.59
N ARG A 196 -0.58 -18.29 3.70
CA ARG A 196 -0.66 -17.66 5.03
C ARG A 196 0.15 -16.36 5.10
N THR A 197 1.32 -16.35 4.45
CA THR A 197 2.20 -15.16 4.42
C THR A 197 1.54 -14.04 3.65
N LEU A 198 0.97 -14.37 2.50
CA LEU A 198 0.23 -13.41 1.69
C LEU A 198 -1.00 -12.88 2.41
N HIS A 199 -1.75 -13.74 3.11
CA HIS A 199 -2.92 -13.29 3.85
C HIS A 199 -2.54 -12.28 4.94
N ALA A 200 -1.51 -12.58 5.74
CA ALA A 200 -1.00 -11.67 6.75
C ALA A 200 -0.49 -10.35 6.16
N ALA A 201 0.28 -10.41 5.06
CA ALA A 201 0.80 -9.23 4.39
C ALA A 201 -0.32 -8.38 3.77
N ALA A 202 -1.36 -9.01 3.22
CA ALA A 202 -2.53 -8.34 2.67
C ALA A 202 -3.33 -7.57 3.71
N LEU A 203 -3.60 -8.18 4.88
CA LEU A 203 -4.30 -7.49 5.97
C LEU A 203 -3.45 -6.36 6.57
N ALA A 204 -2.14 -6.56 6.71
CA ALA A 204 -1.23 -5.50 7.15
C ALA A 204 -1.19 -4.32 6.17
N ALA A 205 -1.07 -4.60 4.87
CA ALA A 205 -1.10 -3.58 3.82
C ALA A 205 -2.47 -2.90 3.71
N PHE A 206 -3.57 -3.62 3.91
CA PHE A 206 -4.90 -3.01 4.00
C PHE A 206 -4.98 -2.02 5.18
N CYS A 207 -4.51 -2.42 6.36
CA CYS A 207 -4.49 -1.56 7.55
C CYS A 207 -3.61 -0.31 7.34
N LEU A 208 -2.37 -0.49 6.86
CA LEU A 208 -1.37 0.58 6.81
C LEU A 208 -1.45 1.40 5.51
N CYS A 209 -1.45 0.74 4.36
CA CYS A 209 -1.35 1.40 3.07
C CYS A 209 -2.70 1.93 2.59
N LEU A 210 -3.84 1.38 3.04
CA LEU A 210 -5.16 1.91 2.71
C LEU A 210 -5.81 2.62 3.91
N CYS A 211 -6.15 1.93 5.00
CA CYS A 211 -6.92 2.55 6.08
C CYS A 211 -6.18 3.70 6.79
N TRP A 212 -4.89 3.53 7.08
CA TRP A 212 -4.10 4.58 7.73
C TRP A 212 -3.68 5.70 6.77
N GLU A 213 -3.41 5.38 5.50
CA GLU A 213 -2.95 6.38 4.51
C GLU A 213 -4.08 7.22 3.91
N LEU A 214 -5.26 6.63 3.70
CA LEU A 214 -6.37 7.28 3.04
C LEU A 214 -6.75 8.64 3.68
N PRO A 215 -6.84 8.79 5.02
CA PRO A 215 -7.09 10.09 5.62
C PRO A 215 -6.06 11.15 5.27
N ARG A 216 -4.77 10.79 5.19
CA ARG A 216 -3.70 11.71 4.74
C ARG A 216 -3.92 12.10 3.29
N VAL A 217 -4.16 11.12 2.41
CA VAL A 217 -4.40 11.36 0.99
C VAL A 217 -5.59 12.30 0.76
N LEU A 218 -6.69 12.11 1.50
CA LEU A 218 -7.85 13.00 1.43
C LEU A 218 -7.52 14.43 1.91
N LEU A 219 -6.70 14.56 2.95
CA LEU A 219 -6.23 15.86 3.41
C LEU A 219 -5.32 16.55 2.39
N LEU A 220 -4.41 15.81 1.75
CA LEU A 220 -3.56 16.33 0.67
C LEU A 220 -4.39 16.72 -0.56
N LEU A 221 -5.43 15.97 -0.89
CA LEU A 221 -6.36 16.30 -1.96
C LEU A 221 -7.12 17.60 -1.65
N ALA A 222 -7.61 17.75 -0.41
CA ALA A 222 -8.26 18.98 0.05
C ALA A 222 -7.32 20.19 0.00
N ALA A 223 -6.06 20.02 0.41
CA ALA A 223 -5.03 21.06 0.32
C ALA A 223 -4.66 21.40 -1.13
N GLY A 224 -4.63 20.39 -2.01
CA GLY A 224 -4.32 20.52 -3.43
C GLY A 224 -5.41 21.20 -4.27
N LEU A 225 -6.65 21.28 -3.78
CA LEU A 225 -7.72 22.08 -4.39
C LEU A 225 -7.52 23.61 -4.20
N GLY A 226 -6.57 24.02 -3.36
CA GLY A 226 -6.13 25.40 -3.19
C GLY A 226 -4.96 25.81 -4.11
N SER A 227 -4.26 26.89 -3.77
CA SER A 227 -3.16 27.46 -4.58
C SER A 227 -1.85 26.65 -4.56
N GLY A 228 -1.75 25.58 -3.76
CA GLY A 228 -0.53 24.77 -3.55
C GLY A 228 -0.46 23.45 -4.31
N ALA A 229 -1.33 23.23 -5.30
CA ALA A 229 -1.54 21.94 -5.97
C ALA A 229 -0.24 21.27 -6.47
N ALA A 230 0.69 22.03 -7.06
CA ALA A 230 1.88 21.49 -7.70
C ALA A 230 2.88 20.85 -6.72
N ALA A 231 3.03 21.43 -5.52
CA ALA A 231 4.01 20.95 -4.54
C ALA A 231 3.58 19.64 -3.87
N VAL A 232 2.27 19.44 -3.71
CA VAL A 232 1.69 18.28 -3.01
C VAL A 232 1.40 17.11 -3.96
N LEU A 233 1.31 17.38 -5.26
CA LEU A 233 0.89 16.40 -6.27
C LEU A 233 1.72 15.11 -6.28
N PRO A 234 3.07 15.14 -6.22
CA PRO A 234 3.86 13.90 -6.15
C PRO A 234 3.52 13.03 -4.94
N GLU A 235 3.40 13.65 -3.76
CA GLU A 235 3.07 12.93 -2.52
C GLU A 235 1.65 12.37 -2.55
N LEU A 236 0.68 13.15 -3.05
CA LEU A 236 -0.70 12.73 -3.21
C LEU A 236 -0.79 11.49 -4.10
N LEU A 237 -0.10 11.48 -5.24
CA LEU A 237 -0.11 10.38 -6.19
C LEU A 237 0.58 9.13 -5.64
N SER A 238 1.72 9.28 -4.95
CA SER A 238 2.37 8.16 -4.24
C SER A 238 1.47 7.58 -3.15
N GLY A 239 0.79 8.43 -2.36
CA GLY A 239 -0.17 7.99 -1.33
C GLY A 239 -1.39 7.28 -1.93
N LEU A 240 -1.92 7.75 -3.05
CA LEU A 240 -2.99 7.06 -3.80
C LEU A 240 -2.52 5.69 -4.31
N ALA A 241 -1.28 5.59 -4.78
CA ALA A 241 -0.71 4.32 -5.22
C ALA A 241 -0.57 3.33 -4.05
N LEU A 242 -0.13 3.79 -2.87
CA LEU A 242 -0.13 2.98 -1.64
C LEU A 242 -1.55 2.52 -1.27
N CYS A 243 -2.54 3.40 -1.33
CA CYS A 243 -3.95 3.04 -1.11
C CYS A 243 -4.42 1.95 -2.08
N CYS A 244 -4.06 2.05 -3.35
CA CYS A 244 -4.36 1.03 -4.36
C CYS A 244 -3.70 -0.31 -4.03
N ILE A 245 -2.45 -0.31 -3.57
CA ILE A 245 -1.73 -1.53 -3.16
C ILE A 245 -2.38 -2.16 -1.92
N GLY A 246 -2.75 -1.36 -0.92
CA GLY A 246 -3.46 -1.83 0.27
C GLY A 246 -4.82 -2.44 -0.06
N GLY A 247 -5.60 -1.78 -0.92
CA GLY A 247 -6.87 -2.31 -1.42
C GLY A 247 -6.72 -3.57 -2.27
N MET A 248 -5.68 -3.62 -3.10
CA MET A 248 -5.34 -4.81 -3.91
C MET A 248 -5.04 -6.00 -3.00
N GLY A 249 -4.33 -5.81 -1.89
CA GLY A 249 -4.11 -6.83 -0.87
C GLY A 249 -5.43 -7.46 -0.39
N LEU A 250 -6.39 -6.61 0.03
CA LEU A 250 -7.71 -7.08 0.45
C LEU A 250 -8.47 -7.80 -0.68
N ALA A 251 -8.39 -7.29 -1.91
CA ALA A 251 -9.03 -7.92 -3.08
C ALA A 251 -8.39 -9.28 -3.46
N CYS A 252 -7.12 -9.49 -3.15
CA CYS A 252 -6.40 -10.75 -3.34
C CYS A 252 -6.76 -11.83 -2.32
N ILE A 253 -7.22 -11.45 -1.13
CA ILE A 253 -7.66 -12.41 -0.10
C ILE A 253 -9.18 -12.56 -0.05
N GLY A 254 -9.92 -11.57 -0.54
CA GLY A 254 -11.37 -11.64 -0.64
C GLY A 254 -11.81 -12.83 -1.49
N GLN A 255 -12.89 -13.48 -1.07
CA GLN A 255 -13.59 -14.47 -1.86
C GLN A 255 -14.10 -13.74 -3.12
N GLY A 256 -13.49 -14.03 -4.28
CA GLY A 256 -14.07 -13.57 -5.54
C GLY A 256 -15.47 -14.16 -5.61
N LYS A 257 -16.50 -13.32 -5.83
CA LYS A 257 -17.79 -13.86 -6.27
C LYS A 257 -17.48 -14.72 -7.49
N THR A 258 -17.62 -16.03 -7.34
CA THR A 258 -17.73 -16.94 -8.47
C THR A 258 -18.91 -16.42 -9.25
N GLY A 259 -18.63 -15.68 -10.33
CA GLY A 259 -19.65 -15.24 -11.25
C GLY A 259 -20.23 -16.46 -11.92
N ASN A 260 -21.28 -17.00 -11.32
CA ASN A 260 -22.37 -17.66 -12.02
C ASN A 260 -23.58 -17.55 -11.10
N ASP A 261 -24.36 -16.50 -11.34
CA ASP A 261 -25.82 -16.53 -11.55
C ASP A 261 -26.23 -15.17 -12.12
#